data_AF-A0A7C9MKD9-F1
#
_entry.id   AF-A0A7C9MKD9-F1
#
_cell.length_a   1.000
_cell.length_b   1.000
_cell.length_c   1.000
_cell.angle_alpha   90.00
_cell.angle_beta   90.00
_cell.angle_gamma   90.00
#
_symmetry.space_group_name_H-M   'P 1'
#
loop_
_entity.id
_entity.type
_entity.pdbx_description
1 polymer ?
#
loop_
_entity_poly.entity_id
_entity_poly.type
_entity_poly.pdbx_seq_one_letter_code
_entity_poly.pdbx_strand_id
1 'polypeptide(L)' 'MTDAQTIVLGGMECDYDPQTHIATIYCANCSEQNEVEVWLDQDGRPEYAGFVCEKCGSFNTPEG' A
#
# COMPACT_ATOMS: atom_id res chain seq x y z
N MET A 1 12.47 -5.06 16.78
CA MET A 1 11.50 -6.03 16.25
C MET A 1 10.52 -5.18 15.48
N THR A 2 10.61 -5.20 14.16
CA THR A 2 9.64 -4.52 13.30
C THR A 2 8.41 -5.41 13.26
N ASP A 3 7.32 -4.97 13.89
CA ASP A 3 6.01 -5.62 13.83
C ASP A 3 5.45 -5.44 12.41
N ALA A 4 5.98 -6.19 11.44
CA ALA A 4 5.40 -6.26 10.11
C ALA A 4 4.01 -6.88 10.22
N GLN A 5 2.99 -6.08 9.96
CA GLN A 5 1.61 -6.51 9.84
C GLN A 5 1.27 -6.72 8.37
N THR A 6 0.24 -7.50 8.10
CA THR A 6 -0.28 -7.66 6.73
C THR A 6 -1.64 -7.00 6.67
N ILE A 7 -1.81 -6.10 5.71
CA ILE A 7 -3.10 -5.48 5.40
C ILE A 7 -3.58 -5.97 4.04
N VAL A 8 -4.89 -5.91 3.81
CA VAL A 8 -5.48 -6.26 2.52
C VAL A 8 -5.93 -4.99 1.82
N LEU A 9 -5.26 -4.63 0.73
CA LEU A 9 -5.58 -3.48 -0.12
C LEU A 9 -6.09 -3.98 -1.47
N GLY A 10 -7.34 -3.63 -1.84
CA GLY A 10 -7.92 -4.07 -3.11
C GLY A 10 -7.97 -5.59 -3.31
N GLY A 11 -7.98 -6.36 -2.20
CA GLY A 11 -7.93 -7.82 -2.23
C GLY A 11 -6.52 -8.43 -2.33
N MET A 12 -5.46 -7.63 -2.33
CA MET A 12 -4.07 -8.07 -2.28
C MET A 12 -3.50 -7.91 -0.87
N GLU A 13 -2.80 -8.94 -0.40
CA GLU A 13 -2.03 -8.87 0.85
C GLU A 13 -0.78 -8.00 0.63
N CYS A 14 -0.60 -7.01 1.49
CA CYS A 14 0.50 -6.06 1.45
C CYS A 14 1.17 -6.00 2.82
N ASP A 15 2.50 -5.96 2.83
CA ASP A 15 3.26 -5.74 4.05
C ASP A 15 3.05 -4.31 4.53
N TYR A 16 2.71 -4.14 5.81
CA TYR A 16 2.39 -2.87 6.44
C TYR A 16 3.16 -2.70 7.74
N ASP A 17 3.78 -1.55 7.91
CA ASP A 17 4.41 -1.13 9.14
C ASP A 17 3.46 -0.19 9.91
N PRO A 18 2.84 -0.65 11.02
CA PRO A 18 1.94 0.16 11.83
C PRO A 18 2.65 1.28 12.60
N GLN A 19 3.99 1.26 12.72
CA GLN A 19 4.74 2.32 13.40
C GLN A 19 4.90 3.52 12.49
N THR A 20 5.17 3.28 11.20
CA THR A 20 5.38 4.32 10.19
C THR A 20 4.15 4.60 9.35
N HIS A 21 3.11 3.76 9.43
CA HIS A 21 1.91 3.79 8.58
C HIS A 21 2.23 3.63 7.09
N ILE A 22 3.27 2.85 6.78
CA ILE A 22 3.73 2.62 5.41
C ILE A 22 3.40 1.17 5.02
N ALA A 23 2.74 1.00 3.88
CA ALA A 23 2.58 -0.29 3.25
C ALA A 23 3.45 -0.40 2.00
N THR A 24 3.93 -1.61 1.77
CA THR A 24 4.55 -2.05 0.55
C THR A 24 3.48 -2.47 -0.44
N ILE A 25 3.30 -1.70 -1.52
CA ILE A 25 2.33 -1.99 -2.58
C ILE A 25 3.06 -2.26 -3.89
N TYR A 26 2.64 -3.30 -4.59
CA TYR A 26 3.14 -3.61 -5.92
C TYR A 26 2.38 -2.82 -6.98
N CYS A 27 3.11 -2.15 -7.89
CA CYS A 27 2.50 -1.48 -9.03
C CYS A 27 1.77 -2.50 -9.91
N ALA A 28 0.49 -2.23 -10.21
CA ALA A 28 -0.34 -3.12 -11.01
C ALA A 28 0.18 -3.28 -12.46
N ASN A 29 0.94 -2.31 -12.96
CA ASN A 29 1.45 -2.30 -14.34
C ASN A 29 2.81 -3.00 -14.50
N CYS A 30 3.76 -2.79 -13.58
CA CYS A 30 5.14 -3.30 -13.72
C CYS A 30 5.62 -4.17 -12.56
N SER A 31 4.76 -4.41 -11.57
CA SER A 31 5.06 -5.18 -10.36
C SER A 31 6.23 -4.64 -9.54
N GLU A 32 6.56 -3.36 -9.69
CA GLU A 32 7.56 -2.72 -8.84
C GLU A 32 7.00 -2.47 -7.45
N GLN A 33 7.82 -2.74 -6.44
CA GLN A 33 7.51 -2.48 -5.05
C GLN A 33 7.60 -0.98 -4.75
N ASN A 34 6.56 -0.39 -4.16
CA ASN A 34 6.55 1.02 -3.77
C ASN A 34 6.10 1.12 -2.30
N GLU A 35 6.73 2.03 -1.56
CA GLU A 35 6.35 2.37 -0.19
C GLU A 35 5.28 3.46 -0.24
N VAL A 36 4.11 3.16 0.32
CA VAL A 36 2.93 4.00 0.22
C VAL A 36 2.36 4.24 1.60
N GLU A 37 2.07 5.49 1.93
CA GLU A 37 1.40 5.84 3.19
C GLU A 37 -0.04 5.33 3.15
N VAL A 38 -0.43 4.62 4.21
CA VAL A 38 -1.76 4.01 4.36
C VAL A 38 -2.37 4.48 5.68
N TRP A 39 -3.63 4.87 5.63
CA TRP A 39 -4.42 5.22 6.80
C TRP A 39 -5.40 4.09 7.11
N LEU A 40 -5.64 3.86 8.39
CA LEU A 40 -6.71 2.96 8.82
C LEU A 40 -7.95 3.80 9.15
N ASP A 41 -9.10 3.44 8.59
CA ASP A 41 -10.38 4.06 8.94
C ASP A 41 -10.84 3.67 10.37
N GLN A 42 -12.01 4.16 10.79
CA GLN A 42 -12.58 3.84 12.10
C GLN A 42 -12.94 2.36 12.29
N ASP A 43 -13.10 1.62 11.19
CA ASP A 43 -13.38 0.18 11.15
C ASP A 43 -12.10 -0.66 11.00
N GLY A 44 -10.91 -0.02 10.97
CA GLY A 44 -9.62 -0.66 10.78
C GLY A 44 -9.32 -1.05 9.33
N ARG A 45 -10.06 -0.52 8.36
CA ARG A 45 -9.84 -0.78 6.94
C ARG A 45 -8.71 0.12 6.41
N PRO A 46 -7.77 -0.47 5.66
CA PRO A 46 -6.67 0.29 5.07
C PRO A 46 -7.15 1.10 3.85
N GLU A 47 -6.82 2.39 3.82
CA GLU A 47 -7.07 3.33 2.74
C GLU A 47 -5.77 4.05 2.34
N TYR A 48 -5.58 4.33 1.06
CA TYR A 48 -4.44 5.11 0.55
C TYR A 48 -4.88 6.04 -0.58
N ALA A 49 -4.17 7.13 -0.81
CA ALA A 49 -4.58 8.19 -1.75
C ALA A 49 -4.28 7.87 -3.23
N GLY A 50 -3.66 6.72 -3.50
CA GLY A 50 -3.04 6.39 -4.78
C GLY A 50 -1.62 6.93 -4.90
N PHE A 51 -0.79 6.27 -5.70
CA PHE A 51 0.62 6.63 -5.86
C PHE A 51 1.08 6.48 -7.31
N VAL A 52 2.03 7.32 -7.72
CA VAL A 52 2.70 7.16 -9.01
C VAL A 52 3.89 6.24 -8.81
N CYS A 53 3.95 5.15 -9.57
CA CYS A 53 5.08 4.22 -9.53
C CYS A 53 6.36 4.94 -9.95
N GLU A 54 7.39 4.89 -9.10
CA GLU A 54 8.66 5.58 -9.35
C GLU A 54 9.41 5.00 -10.56
N LYS A 55 9.15 3.74 -10.92
CA LYS A 55 9.83 3.05 -12.02
C LYS A 55 9.18 3.24 -13.38
N CYS A 56 7.85 3.11 -13.47
CA CYS A 56 7.15 3.14 -14.75
C CYS A 56 6.29 4.39 -14.97
N GLY A 57 6.12 5.23 -13.96
CA GLY A 57 5.29 6.43 -14.01
C GLY A 57 3.78 6.17 -14.09
N SER A 58 3.35 4.91 -13.96
CA SER A 58 1.93 4.56 -13.89
C SER A 58 1.32 5.02 -12.57
N PHE A 59 0.15 5.63 -12.61
CA PHE A 59 -0.62 5.99 -11.43
C PHE A 59 -1.45 4.79 -10.98
N ASN A 60 -1.25 4.36 -9.73
CA ASN A 60 -1.97 3.26 -9.09
C ASN A 60 -3.04 3.87 -8.18
N THR A 61 -4.31 3.59 -8.49
CA THR A 61 -5.47 4.06 -7.73
C THR A 61 -5.82 3.09 -6.59
N PRO A 62 -6.40 3.58 -5.49
CA PRO A 62 -6.88 2.75 -4.40
C PRO A 62 -7.91 1.68 -4.79
N GLU A 63 -8.57 1.84 -5.93
CA GLU A 63 -9.58 0.93 -6.47
C GLU A 63 -8.98 -0.30 -7.17
N GLY A 64 -7.66 -0.33 -7.41
CA GLY A 64 -6.97 -1.38 -8.16
C GLY A 64 -6.89 -1.11 -9.66
#